data_AF-A0A8H6W887-F1
#
_entry.id   AF-A0A8H6W887-F1
#
_cell.length_a   1.000
_cell.length_b   1.000
_cell.length_c   1.000
_cell.angle_alpha   90.00
_cell.angle_beta   90.00
_cell.angle_gamma   90.00
#
_symmetry.space_group_name_H-M   'P 1'
#
loop_
_entity.id
_entity.type
_entity.pdbx_description
1 polymer ?
#
loop_
_entity_poly.entity_id
_entity_poly.type
_entity_poly.pdbx_seq_one_letter_code
_entity_poly.pdbx_strand_id
1 'polypeptide(L)'
;MHITFNPPLAQSTCIPAGSRNPLKLHFTATLHQQVDYRDFTTRGLKVQLWSDLIDPAWGAADFVPIPEHDPESSSLVTRDYTASGRFSLSLTLPASSGSRQFSFTYRVLHPSGQLEWLGEYGQNGTLLLEDGFYNLDNSWVPSGSGTSMKHEAGLQSSSEIAKVDSSYEVVGDSTEVLILVPNQASVVRTPILVFATTSVGSISVDANGTVSVSGDPSVEFTSCESIEELQDALVSAHTSFLPTADSIILGSATRAYILPTNLSPSPQEVRVAVRDLAAIAPTALPLCLYSEQHQFAKFFAADESVSFIVDPTGGSLTLVPMSRHSEAWHAGIVSPHYSSPTDTLPTPPPSPRLRPLTHRRPSNSPDPSFLDLSAPVAVPEFTPPKAVMRPRPNLLILLGYTILALGAWFVRLLFCLPRRPKALPAPPRSSRIPDEQTPLLSDSEPPTVLVVEPVLRANVPAGKISILFYGNETPFHVPIQLEGNNVDRNIHEMPGSFYLVEFSSKSGGMLIVG
;
A
#
# COMPACT_ATOMS: atom_id res chain seq x y z
N MET A 1 -25.69 -13.76 -34.55
CA MET A 1 -24.33 -13.19 -34.65
C MET A 1 -23.91 -12.76 -33.25
N HIS A 2 -22.74 -13.19 -32.76
CA HIS A 2 -22.26 -12.81 -31.43
C HIS A 2 -20.96 -12.00 -31.54
N ILE A 3 -21.07 -10.69 -31.32
CA ILE A 3 -19.95 -9.73 -31.37
C ILE A 3 -19.76 -9.14 -29.98
N THR A 4 -18.52 -9.11 -29.50
CA THR A 4 -18.15 -8.35 -28.30
C THR A 4 -17.40 -7.10 -28.70
N PHE A 5 -17.80 -5.97 -28.10
CA PHE A 5 -17.21 -4.66 -28.35
C PHE A 5 -16.41 -4.18 -27.15
N ASN A 6 -15.32 -3.46 -27.42
CA ASN A 6 -14.64 -2.64 -26.45
C ASN A 6 -14.40 -1.26 -27.09
N PRO A 7 -14.96 -0.17 -26.54
CA PRO A 7 -15.75 -0.10 -25.30
C PRO A 7 -17.15 -0.76 -25.40
N PRO A 8 -17.70 -1.32 -24.30
CA PRO A 8 -19.00 -1.99 -24.31
C PRO A 8 -20.19 -1.01 -24.39
N LEU A 9 -21.33 -1.49 -24.88
CA LEU A 9 -22.61 -0.75 -24.86
C LEU A 9 -23.18 -0.67 -23.44
N ALA A 10 -24.12 0.26 -23.21
CA ALA A 10 -24.78 0.52 -21.93
C ALA A 10 -23.84 0.85 -20.75
N GLN A 11 -22.57 1.15 -21.01
CA GLN A 11 -21.57 1.52 -20.00
C GLN A 11 -20.95 2.88 -20.33
N SER A 12 -20.52 3.56 -19.28
CA SER A 12 -19.72 4.78 -19.37
C SER A 12 -18.25 4.42 -19.25
N THR A 13 -17.45 4.83 -20.22
CA THR A 13 -15.99 4.68 -20.21
C THR A 13 -15.37 6.05 -20.00
N CYS A 14 -14.70 6.25 -18.86
CA CYS A 14 -13.97 7.48 -18.59
C CYS A 14 -12.62 7.45 -19.31
N ILE A 15 -12.30 8.56 -19.97
CA ILE A 15 -11.08 8.75 -20.73
C ILE A 15 -10.41 10.02 -20.20
N PRO A 16 -9.14 9.97 -19.81
CA PRO A 16 -8.45 11.16 -19.35
C PRO A 16 -8.28 12.15 -20.50
N ALA A 17 -8.77 13.38 -20.30
CA ALA A 17 -8.55 14.47 -21.23
C ALA A 17 -7.09 14.94 -21.13
N GLY A 18 -6.25 14.49 -22.07
CA GLY A 18 -4.86 14.96 -22.18
C GLY A 18 -4.82 16.43 -22.61
N SER A 19 -4.09 17.27 -21.86
CA SER A 19 -4.16 18.74 -22.01
C SER A 19 -3.51 19.31 -23.28
N ARG A 20 -2.75 18.53 -24.08
CA ARG A 20 -1.93 19.09 -25.18
C ARG A 20 -1.84 18.29 -26.49
N ASN A 21 -2.27 17.03 -26.53
CA ASN A 21 -2.12 16.19 -27.74
C ASN A 21 -3.46 15.67 -28.25
N PRO A 22 -3.62 15.50 -29.58
CA PRO A 22 -4.79 14.82 -30.14
C PRO A 22 -4.85 13.39 -29.60
N LEU A 23 -5.97 13.06 -28.96
CA LEU A 23 -6.16 11.79 -28.28
C LEU A 23 -6.60 10.72 -29.30
N LYS A 24 -5.88 9.60 -29.36
CA LYS A 24 -6.28 8.47 -30.21
C LYS A 24 -7.12 7.50 -29.42
N LEU A 25 -8.34 7.27 -29.87
CA LEU A 25 -9.27 6.30 -29.32
C LEU A 25 -9.26 5.03 -30.16
N HIS A 26 -9.16 3.89 -29.50
CA HIS A 26 -9.19 2.59 -30.13
C HIS A 26 -10.46 1.83 -29.74
N PHE A 27 -11.21 1.44 -30.77
CA PHE A 27 -12.38 0.59 -30.65
C PHE A 27 -12.05 -0.77 -31.25
N THR A 28 -12.51 -1.83 -30.59
CA THR A 28 -12.35 -3.20 -31.09
C THR A 28 -13.67 -3.94 -31.10
N ALA A 29 -13.84 -4.78 -32.11
CA ALA A 29 -14.97 -5.69 -32.24
C ALA A 29 -14.43 -7.11 -32.46
N THR A 30 -14.86 -8.05 -31.63
CA THR A 30 -14.41 -9.45 -31.67
C THR A 30 -15.59 -10.35 -31.99
N LEU A 31 -15.48 -11.12 -33.07
CA LEU A 31 -16.48 -12.10 -33.49
C LEU A 31 -16.07 -13.46 -32.98
N HIS A 32 -16.91 -14.07 -32.15
CA HIS A 32 -16.58 -15.35 -31.50
C HIS A 32 -16.73 -16.55 -32.42
N GLN A 33 -17.45 -16.41 -33.53
CA GLN A 33 -17.68 -17.48 -34.49
C GLN A 33 -16.95 -17.19 -35.79
N GLN A 34 -16.12 -18.15 -36.24
CA GLN A 34 -15.38 -18.02 -37.50
C GLN A 34 -16.30 -17.91 -38.73
N VAL A 35 -17.49 -18.55 -38.67
CA VAL A 35 -18.50 -18.44 -39.73
C VAL A 35 -18.98 -16.99 -39.88
N ASP A 36 -19.23 -16.31 -38.75
CA ASP A 36 -19.61 -14.89 -38.76
C ASP A 36 -18.48 -14.04 -39.36
N TYR A 37 -17.22 -14.27 -38.97
CA TYR A 37 -16.08 -13.54 -39.54
C TYR A 37 -15.94 -13.73 -41.06
N ARG A 38 -16.17 -14.95 -41.54
CA ARG A 38 -16.13 -15.25 -42.97
C ARG A 38 -17.25 -14.53 -43.72
N ASP A 39 -18.43 -14.38 -43.12
CA ASP A 39 -19.51 -13.61 -43.73
C ASP A 39 -19.14 -12.11 -43.83
N PHE A 40 -18.41 -11.55 -42.88
CA PHE A 40 -17.94 -10.15 -42.95
C PHE A 40 -16.91 -9.94 -44.07
N THR A 41 -15.98 -10.87 -44.21
CA THR A 41 -14.93 -10.78 -45.22
C THR A 41 -15.43 -11.12 -46.63
N THR A 42 -16.31 -12.11 -46.78
CA THR A 42 -16.77 -12.60 -48.10
C THR A 42 -18.02 -11.93 -48.61
N ARG A 43 -18.98 -11.61 -47.73
CA ARG A 43 -20.24 -10.97 -48.13
C ARG A 43 -20.16 -9.46 -48.09
N GLY A 44 -19.07 -8.88 -47.59
CA GLY A 44 -18.90 -7.42 -47.52
C GLY A 44 -19.77 -6.76 -46.45
N LEU A 45 -20.08 -7.48 -45.36
CA LEU A 45 -20.69 -6.86 -44.18
C LEU A 45 -19.67 -5.94 -43.52
N LYS A 46 -20.12 -4.80 -43.02
CA LYS A 46 -19.26 -3.83 -42.33
C LYS A 46 -19.75 -3.60 -40.91
N VAL A 47 -18.87 -3.78 -39.93
CA VAL A 47 -19.11 -3.30 -38.56
C VAL A 47 -18.83 -1.80 -38.55
N GLN A 48 -19.76 -1.00 -38.04
CA GLN A 48 -19.64 0.44 -37.95
C GLN A 48 -19.84 0.92 -36.51
N LEU A 49 -19.02 1.88 -36.09
CA LEU A 49 -19.30 2.74 -34.96
C LEU A 49 -20.24 3.86 -35.44
N TRP A 50 -21.31 4.13 -34.70
CA TRP A 50 -22.19 5.27 -34.90
C TRP A 50 -22.11 6.16 -33.65
N SER A 51 -21.60 7.38 -33.78
CA SER A 51 -21.32 8.23 -32.62
C SER A 51 -21.35 9.73 -32.94
N ASP A 52 -21.73 10.53 -31.95
CA ASP A 52 -21.57 12.00 -31.96
C ASP A 52 -20.10 12.47 -31.90
N LEU A 53 -19.18 11.54 -31.61
CA LEU A 53 -17.72 11.71 -31.64
C LEU A 53 -17.19 12.02 -33.04
N ILE A 54 -17.82 11.43 -34.06
CA ILE A 54 -17.38 11.53 -35.46
C ILE A 54 -17.94 12.80 -36.09
N ASP A 55 -19.22 13.07 -35.81
CA ASP A 55 -19.96 14.25 -36.25
C ASP A 55 -20.95 14.60 -35.13
N PRO A 56 -21.08 15.86 -34.69
CA PRO A 56 -22.08 16.26 -33.70
C PRO A 56 -23.53 15.86 -34.04
N ALA A 57 -23.86 15.66 -35.32
CA ALA A 57 -25.14 15.15 -35.80
C ALA A 57 -25.22 13.62 -35.87
N TRP A 58 -24.26 12.93 -35.24
CA TRP A 58 -23.95 11.50 -35.34
C TRP A 58 -23.41 11.07 -36.71
N GLY A 59 -22.21 10.49 -36.69
CA GLY A 59 -21.51 9.98 -37.87
C GLY A 59 -21.19 8.50 -37.79
N ALA A 60 -20.86 7.89 -38.93
CA ALA A 60 -20.43 6.49 -39.04
C ALA A 60 -18.92 6.39 -39.28
N ALA A 61 -18.29 5.41 -38.66
CA ALA A 61 -16.92 5.00 -38.97
C ALA A 61 -16.82 3.48 -39.12
N ASP A 62 -16.19 3.04 -40.21
CA ASP A 62 -16.03 1.63 -40.55
C ASP A 62 -14.88 1.02 -39.75
N PHE A 63 -15.13 -0.11 -39.10
CA PHE A 63 -14.04 -0.93 -38.55
C PHE A 63 -13.27 -1.62 -39.68
N VAL A 64 -11.96 -1.77 -39.48
CA VAL A 64 -11.07 -2.46 -40.40
C VAL A 64 -10.73 -3.84 -39.83
N PRO A 65 -10.82 -4.93 -40.61
CA PRO A 65 -10.40 -6.26 -40.16
C PRO A 65 -8.91 -6.25 -39.83
N ILE A 66 -8.55 -6.77 -38.65
CA ILE A 66 -7.15 -7.02 -38.30
C ILE A 66 -6.78 -8.32 -39.01
N PRO A 67 -5.82 -8.32 -39.96
CA PRO A 67 -5.40 -9.55 -40.60
C PRO A 67 -4.93 -10.53 -39.53
N GLU A 68 -5.46 -11.76 -39.57
CA GLU A 68 -4.92 -12.84 -38.75
C GLU A 68 -3.43 -12.96 -39.09
N HIS A 69 -2.60 -12.86 -38.06
CA HIS A 69 -1.14 -12.88 -38.22
C HIS A 69 -0.74 -14.12 -39.04
N ASP A 70 0.11 -13.90 -40.04
CA ASP A 70 0.62 -14.92 -40.96
C ASP A 70 1.02 -16.21 -40.19
N PRO A 71 0.45 -17.39 -40.51
CA PRO A 71 0.71 -18.64 -39.79
C PRO A 71 2.19 -19.08 -39.80
N GLU A 72 3.07 -18.42 -40.56
CA GLU A 72 4.52 -18.64 -40.48
C GLU A 72 5.19 -17.94 -39.28
N SER A 73 4.50 -17.05 -38.56
CA SER A 73 5.01 -16.45 -37.32
C SER A 73 4.81 -17.41 -36.13
N SER A 74 5.83 -18.23 -35.90
CA SER A 74 5.87 -19.26 -34.86
C SER A 74 5.88 -18.65 -33.45
N SER A 75 4.70 -18.56 -32.83
CA SER A 75 4.53 -18.26 -31.40
C SER A 75 4.29 -19.57 -30.64
N LEU A 76 5.22 -19.95 -29.76
CA LEU A 76 5.26 -21.21 -28.99
C LEU A 76 4.33 -21.24 -27.76
N VAL A 77 3.19 -20.56 -27.83
CA VAL A 77 2.16 -20.65 -26.78
C VAL A 77 0.95 -21.33 -27.39
N THR A 78 0.55 -22.45 -26.78
CA THR A 78 -0.61 -23.27 -27.14
C THR A 78 -1.86 -22.39 -27.15
N ARG A 79 -2.24 -21.89 -28.33
CA ARG A 79 -3.48 -21.14 -28.51
C ARG A 79 -4.62 -22.14 -28.63
N ASP A 80 -5.60 -22.05 -27.75
CA ASP A 80 -6.92 -22.63 -27.99
C ASP A 80 -7.52 -21.93 -29.22
N TYR A 81 -7.31 -22.52 -30.39
CA TYR A 81 -7.81 -22.03 -31.68
C TYR A 81 -9.32 -22.25 -31.79
N THR A 82 -10.10 -21.39 -31.14
CA THR A 82 -11.35 -20.92 -31.74
C THR A 82 -11.03 -19.54 -32.33
N ALA A 83 -10.48 -19.51 -33.55
CA ALA A 83 -10.05 -18.27 -34.19
C ALA A 83 -11.25 -17.31 -34.32
N SER A 84 -11.29 -16.34 -33.41
CA SER A 84 -12.23 -15.24 -33.36
C SER A 84 -11.71 -14.12 -34.26
N GLY A 85 -12.45 -13.75 -35.30
CA GLY A 85 -12.08 -12.62 -36.14
C GLY A 85 -12.13 -11.31 -35.34
N ARG A 86 -11.12 -10.44 -35.51
CA ARG A 86 -11.05 -9.15 -34.82
C ARG A 86 -11.06 -8.00 -35.82
N PHE A 87 -11.75 -6.93 -35.45
CA PHE A 87 -11.78 -5.68 -36.18
C PHE A 87 -11.35 -4.54 -35.25
N SER A 88 -10.68 -3.54 -35.82
CA SER A 88 -10.24 -2.34 -35.10
C SER A 88 -10.70 -1.08 -35.82
N LEU A 89 -11.01 -0.05 -35.04
CA LEU A 89 -11.25 1.30 -35.50
C LEU A 89 -10.43 2.26 -34.63
N SER A 90 -9.73 3.19 -35.26
CA SER A 90 -8.94 4.21 -34.59
C SER A 90 -9.49 5.58 -34.92
N LEU A 91 -9.94 6.33 -33.92
CA LEU A 91 -10.43 7.70 -34.07
C LEU A 91 -9.46 8.67 -33.40
N THR A 92 -9.29 9.85 -33.99
CA THR A 92 -8.44 10.89 -33.42
C THR A 92 -9.33 12.04 -32.97
N LEU A 93 -9.35 12.27 -31.67
CA LEU A 93 -9.99 13.41 -31.05
C LEU A 93 -9.10 14.65 -31.19
N PRO A 94 -9.61 15.78 -31.68
CA PRO A 94 -8.88 17.03 -31.60
C PRO A 94 -8.62 17.38 -30.13
N ALA A 95 -7.46 17.98 -29.85
CA ALA A 95 -7.14 18.46 -28.51
C ALA A 95 -8.25 19.42 -28.06
N SER A 96 -9.06 19.00 -27.10
CA SER A 96 -10.14 19.80 -26.53
C SER A 96 -9.82 20.10 -25.09
N SER A 97 -9.87 21.38 -24.72
CA SER A 97 -9.88 21.80 -23.32
C SER A 97 -11.27 21.54 -22.74
N GLY A 98 -11.34 20.72 -21.69
CA GLY A 98 -12.55 20.53 -20.89
C GLY A 98 -13.17 19.14 -20.98
N SER A 99 -13.89 18.80 -19.92
CA SER A 99 -14.71 17.59 -19.86
C SER A 99 -15.80 17.58 -20.95
N ARG A 100 -15.91 16.45 -21.65
CA ARG A 100 -16.91 16.24 -22.72
C ARG A 100 -17.49 14.85 -22.64
N GLN A 101 -18.77 14.73 -22.95
CA GLN A 101 -19.45 13.45 -23.05
C GLN A 101 -19.77 13.15 -24.51
N PHE A 102 -19.41 11.96 -24.97
CA PHE A 102 -19.79 11.43 -26.27
C PHE A 102 -20.67 10.20 -26.09
N SER A 103 -21.66 10.03 -26.96
CA SER A 103 -22.50 8.85 -27.01
C SER A 103 -22.17 8.03 -28.25
N PHE A 104 -22.16 6.71 -28.11
CA PHE A 104 -21.91 5.81 -29.23
C PHE A 104 -22.77 4.55 -29.17
N THR A 105 -22.96 3.96 -30.36
CA THR A 105 -23.54 2.64 -30.52
C THR A 105 -22.90 1.93 -31.71
N TYR A 106 -23.21 0.65 -31.89
CA TYR A 106 -22.66 -0.17 -32.97
C TYR A 106 -23.76 -0.66 -33.91
N ARG A 107 -23.41 -0.83 -35.18
CA ARG A 107 -24.31 -1.39 -36.20
C ARG A 107 -23.56 -2.19 -37.25
N VAL A 108 -24.28 -3.06 -37.95
CA VAL A 108 -23.80 -3.77 -39.13
C VAL A 108 -24.48 -3.16 -40.36
N LEU A 109 -23.67 -2.77 -41.35
CA LEU A 109 -24.15 -2.36 -42.67
C LEU A 109 -24.02 -3.54 -43.63
N HIS A 110 -25.16 -3.97 -44.18
CA HIS A 110 -25.22 -4.99 -45.22
C HIS A 110 -24.96 -4.38 -46.60
N PRO A 111 -24.43 -5.15 -47.57
CA PRO A 111 -24.28 -4.70 -48.96
C PRO A 111 -25.58 -4.24 -49.62
N SER A 112 -26.72 -4.73 -49.14
CA SER A 112 -28.05 -4.31 -49.58
C SER A 112 -28.40 -2.88 -49.17
N GLY A 113 -27.61 -2.27 -48.27
CA GLY A 113 -27.94 -1.01 -47.60
C GLY A 113 -28.80 -1.19 -46.35
N GLN A 114 -29.20 -2.42 -46.01
CA GLN A 114 -29.91 -2.70 -44.76
C GLN A 114 -28.97 -2.48 -43.56
N LEU A 115 -29.51 -1.86 -42.51
CA LEU A 115 -28.82 -1.60 -41.26
C LEU A 115 -29.37 -2.52 -40.16
N GLU A 116 -28.48 -3.18 -39.44
CA GLU A 116 -28.78 -3.95 -38.23
C GLU A 116 -28.12 -3.25 -37.04
N TRP A 117 -28.92 -2.72 -36.12
CA TRP A 117 -28.42 -2.09 -34.90
C TRP A 117 -28.07 -3.16 -33.87
N LEU A 118 -26.89 -3.06 -33.27
CA LEU A 118 -26.41 -4.04 -32.29
C LEU A 118 -26.67 -3.61 -30.85
N GLY A 119 -27.07 -2.35 -30.64
CA GLY A 119 -27.53 -1.84 -29.34
C GLY A 119 -29.05 -1.73 -29.25
N GLU A 120 -29.55 -1.80 -28.02
CA GLU A 120 -30.96 -1.55 -27.72
C GLU A 120 -31.26 -0.05 -27.62
N TYR A 121 -32.52 0.32 -27.85
CA TYR A 121 -32.95 1.72 -27.71
C TYR A 121 -32.69 2.23 -26.29
N GLY A 122 -31.94 3.33 -26.19
CA GLY A 122 -31.57 3.93 -24.90
C GLY A 122 -30.38 3.27 -24.18
N GLN A 123 -29.74 2.26 -24.79
CA GLN A 123 -28.57 1.57 -24.22
C GLN A 123 -27.26 1.91 -24.95
N ASN A 124 -27.10 3.19 -25.29
CA ASN A 124 -25.86 3.67 -25.88
C ASN A 124 -24.70 3.53 -24.88
N GLY A 125 -23.50 3.28 -25.41
CA GLY A 125 -22.28 3.50 -24.64
C GLY A 125 -22.00 4.99 -24.52
N THR A 126 -21.32 5.38 -23.46
CA THR A 126 -20.92 6.77 -23.21
C THR A 126 -19.42 6.85 -23.03
N LEU A 127 -18.75 7.81 -23.68
CA LEU A 127 -17.37 8.17 -23.38
C LEU A 127 -17.36 9.48 -22.61
N LEU A 128 -16.78 9.47 -21.42
CA LEU A 128 -16.61 10.66 -20.59
C LEU A 128 -15.15 11.09 -20.69
N LEU A 129 -14.87 12.14 -21.45
CA LEU A 129 -13.61 12.86 -21.32
C LEU A 129 -13.68 13.63 -20.00
N GLU A 130 -12.87 13.23 -19.03
CA GLU A 130 -12.74 13.92 -17.74
C GLU A 130 -11.33 14.48 -17.62
N ASP A 131 -11.24 15.73 -17.19
CA ASP A 131 -9.96 16.33 -16.80
C ASP A 131 -9.58 15.75 -15.43
N GLY A 132 -8.54 14.93 -15.37
CA GLY A 132 -7.84 14.62 -14.12
C GLY A 132 -8.10 13.28 -13.42
N PHE A 133 -8.96 12.40 -13.94
CA PHE A 133 -9.13 11.03 -13.39
C PHE A 133 -8.60 9.97 -14.38
N TYR A 134 -7.62 9.17 -13.94
CA TYR A 134 -6.95 8.15 -14.76
C TYR A 134 -7.35 6.74 -14.31
N ASN A 135 -8.06 5.99 -15.16
CA ASN A 135 -8.25 4.55 -14.94
C ASN A 135 -7.07 3.78 -15.56
N LEU A 136 -6.18 3.26 -14.72
CA LEU A 136 -4.93 2.59 -15.08
C LEU A 136 -5.11 1.07 -15.01
N ASP A 137 -6.06 0.56 -15.78
CA ASP A 137 -6.25 -0.88 -15.94
C ASP A 137 -5.20 -1.49 -16.89
N ASN A 138 -5.16 -2.83 -16.98
CA ASN A 138 -4.22 -3.57 -17.83
C ASN A 138 -4.32 -3.27 -19.34
N SER A 139 -5.27 -2.44 -19.77
CA SER A 139 -5.43 -2.01 -21.16
C SER A 139 -4.88 -0.60 -21.43
N TRP A 140 -4.42 0.09 -20.38
CA TRP A 140 -3.84 1.42 -20.50
C TRP A 140 -2.45 1.35 -21.14
N VAL A 141 -2.32 1.89 -22.35
CA VAL A 141 -1.04 2.07 -23.04
C VAL A 141 -0.84 3.58 -23.23
N PRO A 142 0.22 4.20 -22.67
CA PRO A 142 0.47 5.60 -22.86
C PRO A 142 0.62 5.90 -24.36
N SER A 143 -0.26 6.75 -24.89
CA SER A 143 -0.24 7.13 -26.30
C SER A 143 0.84 8.18 -26.54
N GLY A 144 2.11 7.77 -26.59
CA GLY A 144 3.24 8.63 -26.97
C GLY A 144 4.54 8.34 -26.24
N SER A 145 5.65 8.76 -26.84
CA SER A 145 7.03 8.61 -26.32
C SER A 145 7.36 9.52 -25.12
N GLY A 146 6.39 9.74 -24.25
CA GLY A 146 6.52 10.52 -23.03
C GLY A 146 5.59 9.93 -21.99
N THR A 147 6.13 9.08 -21.13
CA THR A 147 5.42 8.31 -20.11
C THR A 147 5.03 9.13 -18.88
N SER A 148 5.35 10.43 -18.86
CA SER A 148 5.13 11.36 -17.74
C SER A 148 3.88 12.22 -17.94
N MET A 149 2.91 12.13 -17.04
CA MET A 149 1.73 13.00 -16.98
C MET A 149 1.78 13.88 -15.73
N LYS A 150 1.43 15.16 -15.87
CA LYS A 150 1.33 16.09 -14.73
C LYS A 150 -0.13 16.42 -14.44
N HIS A 151 -0.55 16.18 -13.21
CA HIS A 151 -1.83 16.61 -12.67
C HIS A 151 -1.60 17.75 -11.67
N GLU A 152 -2.36 18.83 -11.76
CA GLU A 152 -2.40 19.89 -10.75
C GLU A 152 -3.64 19.64 -9.89
N ALA A 153 -3.45 19.20 -8.64
CA ALA A 153 -4.56 19.01 -7.73
C ALA A 153 -5.17 20.38 -7.40
N GLY A 154 -6.47 20.56 -7.59
CA GLY A 154 -7.14 21.79 -7.13
C GLY A 154 -7.13 21.90 -5.60
N LEU A 155 -7.42 23.09 -5.06
CA LEU A 155 -7.48 23.45 -3.62
C LEU A 155 -8.42 22.61 -2.72
N GLN A 156 -8.92 21.46 -3.18
CA GLN A 156 -9.72 20.54 -2.38
C GLN A 156 -8.84 19.73 -1.43
N SER A 157 -9.37 19.39 -0.25
CA SER A 157 -8.62 18.70 0.81
C SER A 157 -8.11 17.31 0.41
N SER A 158 -8.77 16.65 -0.54
CA SER A 158 -8.31 15.42 -1.16
C SER A 158 -8.98 15.27 -2.53
N SER A 159 -8.21 14.90 -3.56
CA SER A 159 -8.68 14.62 -4.90
C SER A 159 -8.27 13.21 -5.31
N GLU A 160 -9.21 12.44 -5.86
CA GLU A 160 -8.92 11.18 -6.52
C GLU A 160 -8.32 11.47 -7.89
N ILE A 161 -7.14 10.92 -8.18
CA ILE A 161 -6.43 11.19 -9.43
C ILE A 161 -6.36 9.96 -10.32
N ALA A 162 -6.35 8.77 -9.74
CA ALA A 162 -6.28 7.55 -10.53
C ALA A 162 -6.95 6.38 -9.82
N LYS A 163 -7.26 5.34 -10.60
CA LYS A 163 -7.69 4.05 -10.10
C LYS A 163 -6.82 2.97 -10.74
N VAL A 164 -6.28 2.10 -9.91
CA VAL A 164 -5.33 1.06 -10.28
C VAL A 164 -5.96 -0.29 -9.99
N ASP A 165 -5.63 -1.29 -10.82
CA ASP A 165 -6.12 -2.65 -10.63
C ASP A 165 -5.60 -3.25 -9.31
N SER A 166 -6.42 -4.09 -8.69
CA SER A 166 -6.04 -4.94 -7.54
C SER A 166 -4.83 -5.85 -7.79
N SER A 167 -4.41 -6.01 -9.04
CA SER A 167 -3.19 -6.72 -9.43
C SER A 167 -1.90 -5.98 -9.09
N TYR A 168 -1.97 -4.76 -8.55
CA TYR A 168 -0.80 -4.00 -8.10
C TYR A 168 -0.62 -4.05 -6.58
N GLU A 169 0.63 -4.06 -6.15
CA GLU A 169 1.06 -3.90 -4.77
C GLU A 169 1.82 -2.58 -4.59
N VAL A 170 1.67 -1.94 -3.42
CA VAL A 170 2.38 -0.71 -3.07
C VAL A 170 3.78 -1.03 -2.53
N VAL A 171 4.81 -0.55 -3.23
CA VAL A 171 6.22 -0.91 -3.05
C VAL A 171 7.05 0.37 -2.86
N GLY A 172 6.67 1.16 -1.86
CA GLY A 172 7.23 2.50 -1.62
C GLY A 172 6.10 3.45 -1.31
N ASP A 173 5.90 3.67 -0.01
CA ASP A 173 4.91 4.60 0.51
C ASP A 173 5.67 5.68 1.26
N SER A 174 6.15 6.66 0.50
CA SER A 174 6.45 7.96 1.07
C SER A 174 5.26 8.86 0.77
N THR A 175 5.05 9.89 1.59
CA THR A 175 3.99 10.86 1.31
C THR A 175 4.17 11.49 -0.07
N GLU A 176 5.39 11.57 -0.57
CA GLU A 176 5.72 12.25 -1.82
C GLU A 176 5.78 11.32 -3.03
N VAL A 177 6.02 10.02 -2.82
CA VAL A 177 6.25 9.05 -3.90
C VAL A 177 5.52 7.74 -3.59
N LEU A 178 4.66 7.36 -4.53
CA LEU A 178 3.93 6.09 -4.53
C LEU A 178 4.42 5.24 -5.69
N ILE A 179 4.95 4.06 -5.38
CA ILE A 179 5.42 3.09 -6.39
C ILE A 179 4.49 1.88 -6.34
N LEU A 180 3.93 1.49 -7.49
CA LEU A 180 3.06 0.35 -7.64
C LEU A 180 3.70 -0.69 -8.55
N VAL A 181 3.83 -1.91 -8.05
CA VAL A 181 4.46 -3.02 -8.75
C VAL A 181 3.40 -4.11 -9.01
N PRO A 182 3.42 -4.78 -10.17
CA PRO A 182 2.50 -5.90 -10.42
C PRO A 182 2.72 -7.05 -9.44
N ASN A 183 1.66 -7.47 -8.75
CA ASN A 183 1.63 -8.59 -7.80
C ASN A 183 1.49 -9.96 -8.51
N GLN A 184 1.12 -9.99 -9.79
CA GLN A 184 1.02 -11.24 -10.54
C GLN A 184 2.05 -11.29 -11.67
N ALA A 185 2.71 -12.45 -11.78
CA ALA A 185 3.49 -12.83 -12.95
C ALA A 185 2.52 -13.10 -14.12
N SER A 186 1.87 -12.05 -14.61
CA SER A 186 1.08 -12.10 -15.83
C SER A 186 2.01 -12.43 -17.01
N VAL A 187 1.50 -13.21 -17.98
CA VAL A 187 2.19 -13.47 -19.25
C VAL A 187 2.38 -12.16 -20.05
N VAL A 188 1.58 -11.15 -19.76
CA VAL A 188 1.68 -9.80 -20.34
C VAL A 188 2.52 -8.94 -19.40
N ARG A 189 3.54 -8.26 -19.94
CA ARG A 189 4.36 -7.30 -19.19
C ARG A 189 3.48 -6.15 -18.70
N THR A 190 3.08 -6.22 -17.44
CA THR A 190 2.42 -5.12 -16.75
C THR A 190 3.49 -4.13 -16.28
N PRO A 191 3.38 -2.83 -16.60
CA PRO A 191 4.39 -1.84 -16.25
C PRO A 191 4.39 -1.53 -14.75
N ILE A 192 5.54 -1.08 -14.23
CA ILE A 192 5.64 -0.50 -12.89
C ILE A 192 5.15 0.95 -12.95
N LEU A 193 4.35 1.37 -11.99
CA LEU A 193 3.79 2.72 -11.96
C LEU A 193 4.47 3.53 -10.85
N VAL A 194 4.90 4.75 -11.17
CA VAL A 194 5.51 5.67 -10.21
C VAL A 194 4.70 6.96 -10.22
N PHE A 195 4.19 7.36 -9.06
CA PHE A 195 3.59 8.67 -8.84
C PHE A 195 4.50 9.46 -7.91
N ALA A 196 4.82 10.69 -8.28
CA ALA A 196 5.66 11.57 -7.49
C ALA A 196 5.02 12.96 -7.37
N THR A 197 4.94 13.52 -6.16
CA THR A 197 4.55 14.91 -5.94
C THR A 197 5.75 15.83 -6.20
N THR A 198 5.57 16.90 -6.97
CA THR A 198 6.59 17.94 -7.15
C THR A 198 6.42 19.14 -6.22
N SER A 199 5.34 19.19 -5.42
CA SER A 199 5.07 20.23 -4.43
C SER A 199 4.45 19.64 -3.17
N VAL A 200 4.27 20.48 -2.13
CA VAL A 200 3.81 20.05 -0.80
C VAL A 200 2.43 19.39 -0.89
N GLY A 201 2.39 18.09 -0.64
CA GLY A 201 1.17 17.30 -0.56
C GLY A 201 1.48 15.88 -0.13
N SER A 202 0.46 15.04 -0.12
CA SER A 202 0.66 13.60 0.02
C SER A 202 -0.13 12.79 -0.99
N ILE A 203 0.46 11.71 -1.50
CA ILE A 203 -0.18 10.70 -2.33
C ILE A 203 -0.43 9.48 -1.47
N SER A 204 -1.57 8.82 -1.66
CA SER A 204 -1.88 7.55 -1.02
C SER A 204 -2.74 6.68 -1.92
N VAL A 205 -2.69 5.36 -1.70
CA VAL A 205 -3.57 4.39 -2.36
C VAL A 205 -4.47 3.74 -1.32
N ASP A 206 -5.77 3.65 -1.63
CA ASP A 206 -6.72 2.94 -0.78
C ASP A 206 -6.78 1.44 -1.12
N ALA A 207 -7.52 0.67 -0.31
CA ALA A 207 -7.70 -0.77 -0.52
C ALA A 207 -8.46 -1.13 -1.82
N ASN A 208 -9.11 -0.16 -2.46
CA ASN A 208 -9.83 -0.33 -3.73
C ASN A 208 -8.96 0.04 -4.94
N GLY A 209 -7.68 0.38 -4.73
CA GLY A 209 -6.75 0.83 -5.75
C GLY A 209 -6.96 2.28 -6.18
N THR A 210 -7.76 3.07 -5.45
CA THR A 210 -7.93 4.50 -5.73
C THR A 210 -6.72 5.26 -5.23
N VAL A 211 -6.00 5.89 -6.15
CA VAL A 211 -4.90 6.81 -5.88
C VAL A 211 -5.51 8.18 -5.58
N SER A 212 -5.30 8.66 -4.37
CA SER A 212 -5.76 9.95 -3.91
C SER A 212 -4.60 10.82 -3.49
N VAL A 213 -4.81 12.12 -3.64
CA VAL A 213 -3.83 13.16 -3.38
C VAL A 213 -4.45 14.13 -2.39
N SER A 214 -3.69 14.60 -1.41
CA SER A 214 -4.13 15.64 -0.49
C SER A 214 -3.15 16.81 -0.47
N GLY A 215 -3.69 18.01 -0.28
CA GLY A 215 -2.96 19.28 -0.40
C GLY A 215 -3.09 19.88 -1.80
N ASP A 216 -2.08 20.66 -2.19
CA ASP A 216 -1.95 21.26 -3.53
C ASP A 216 -0.67 20.76 -4.25
N PRO A 217 -0.45 19.42 -4.34
CA PRO A 217 0.70 18.92 -5.06
C PRO A 217 0.41 18.86 -6.57
N SER A 218 1.42 19.19 -7.37
CA SER A 218 1.46 18.69 -8.74
C SER A 218 1.99 17.26 -8.71
N VAL A 219 1.24 16.31 -9.28
CA VAL A 219 1.62 14.90 -9.32
C VAL A 219 2.11 14.55 -10.71
N GLU A 220 3.33 14.04 -10.76
CA GLU A 220 3.94 13.43 -11.93
C GLU A 220 3.71 11.92 -11.88
N PHE A 221 3.15 11.38 -12.95
CA PHE A 221 2.89 9.95 -13.10
C PHE A 221 3.76 9.39 -14.22
N THR A 222 4.51 8.33 -13.94
CA THR A 222 5.38 7.64 -14.90
C THR A 222 5.05 6.15 -14.95
N SER A 223 4.81 5.63 -16.15
CA SER A 223 4.72 4.19 -16.41
C SER A 223 6.07 3.68 -16.91
N CYS A 224 6.66 2.73 -16.21
CA CYS A 224 7.97 2.17 -16.50
C CYS A 224 7.82 0.75 -17.06
N GLU A 225 8.21 0.55 -18.32
CA GLU A 225 8.28 -0.77 -18.97
C GLU A 225 9.65 -1.42 -18.82
N SER A 226 10.66 -0.61 -18.49
CA SER A 226 12.02 -1.04 -18.24
C SER A 226 12.54 -0.57 -16.88
N ILE A 227 13.60 -1.24 -16.43
CA ILE A 227 14.32 -0.94 -15.19
C ILE A 227 15.11 0.36 -15.32
N GLU A 228 15.55 0.71 -16.53
CA GLU A 228 16.21 1.98 -16.83
C GLU A 228 15.23 3.15 -16.68
N GLU A 229 14.01 3.00 -17.22
CA GLU A 229 12.93 3.98 -17.05
C GLU A 229 12.53 4.12 -15.58
N LEU A 230 12.52 3.02 -14.83
CA LEU A 230 12.27 3.05 -13.38
C LEU A 230 13.38 3.83 -12.65
N GLN A 231 14.65 3.59 -12.96
CA GLN A 231 15.76 4.35 -12.35
C GLN A 231 15.65 5.84 -12.64
N ASP A 232 15.38 6.21 -13.90
CA ASP A 232 15.19 7.61 -14.29
C ASP A 232 14.01 8.25 -13.54
N ALA A 233 12.89 7.52 -13.42
CA ALA A 233 11.73 7.97 -12.65
C ALA A 233 12.05 8.17 -11.16
N LEU A 234 12.80 7.25 -10.54
CA LEU A 234 13.19 7.34 -9.13
C LEU A 234 14.18 8.47 -8.86
N VAL A 235 15.12 8.71 -9.78
CA VAL A 235 16.05 9.85 -9.72
C VAL A 235 15.27 11.17 -9.81
N SER A 236 14.33 11.26 -10.76
CA SER A 236 13.44 12.41 -10.93
C SER A 236 12.60 12.67 -9.67
N ALA A 237 12.09 11.60 -9.06
CA ALA A 237 11.29 11.63 -7.83
C ALA A 237 12.13 11.77 -6.53
N HIS A 238 13.46 11.92 -6.63
CA HIS A 238 14.38 12.01 -5.49
C HIS A 238 14.24 10.87 -4.47
N THR A 239 13.84 9.69 -4.95
CA THR A 239 13.67 8.50 -4.11
C THR A 239 15.00 7.79 -3.92
N SER A 240 15.29 7.34 -2.70
CA SER A 240 16.49 6.57 -2.41
C SER A 240 16.32 5.13 -2.89
N PHE A 241 17.19 4.68 -3.79
CA PHE A 241 17.23 3.30 -4.26
C PHE A 241 18.67 2.82 -4.40
N LEU A 242 18.88 1.50 -4.41
CA LEU A 242 20.16 0.89 -4.69
C LEU A 242 20.07 0.00 -5.93
N PRO A 243 20.76 0.36 -7.02
CA PRO A 243 20.94 -0.55 -8.13
C PRO A 243 22.00 -1.60 -7.77
N THR A 244 21.72 -2.86 -8.07
CA THR A 244 22.66 -3.98 -8.06
C THR A 244 22.79 -4.54 -9.47
N ALA A 245 23.67 -5.53 -9.69
CA ALA A 245 23.82 -6.13 -11.02
C ALA A 245 22.50 -6.77 -11.52
N ASP A 246 21.75 -7.40 -10.61
CA ASP A 246 20.60 -8.25 -10.95
C ASP A 246 19.27 -7.74 -10.38
N SER A 247 19.28 -6.65 -9.61
CA SER A 247 18.08 -6.09 -8.99
C SER A 247 18.17 -4.59 -8.69
N ILE A 248 17.02 -3.94 -8.52
CA ILE A 248 16.87 -2.64 -7.87
C ILE A 248 16.26 -2.88 -6.50
N ILE A 249 16.83 -2.25 -5.48
CA ILE A 249 16.31 -2.29 -4.12
C ILE A 249 15.72 -0.93 -3.77
N LEU A 250 14.44 -0.94 -3.41
CA LEU A 250 13.69 0.21 -2.93
C LEU A 250 13.53 0.08 -1.42
N GLY A 251 14.03 1.04 -0.65
CA GLY A 251 13.91 1.02 0.80
C GLY A 251 12.88 2.01 1.29
N SER A 252 12.12 1.58 2.29
CA SER A 252 11.43 2.44 3.24
C SER A 252 12.11 2.32 4.60
N ALA A 253 11.64 3.06 5.61
CA ALA A 253 12.22 3.02 6.96
C ALA A 253 12.27 1.61 7.58
N THR A 254 11.36 0.70 7.20
CA THR A 254 11.25 -0.64 7.81
C THR A 254 11.10 -1.77 6.80
N ARG A 255 11.06 -1.47 5.50
CA ARG A 255 10.93 -2.47 4.44
C ARG A 255 11.94 -2.23 3.35
N ALA A 256 12.42 -3.31 2.75
CA ALA A 256 13.11 -3.27 1.48
C ALA A 256 12.30 -4.10 0.48
N TYR A 257 12.14 -3.55 -0.71
CA TYR A 257 11.57 -4.25 -1.84
C TYR A 257 12.65 -4.49 -2.88
N ILE A 258 12.74 -5.72 -3.36
CA ILE A 258 13.74 -6.14 -4.32
C ILE A 258 13.02 -6.41 -5.63
N LEU A 259 13.37 -5.67 -6.68
CA LEU A 259 12.82 -5.80 -8.02
C LEU A 259 13.92 -6.35 -8.95
N PRO A 260 13.74 -7.53 -9.58
CA PRO A 260 14.76 -8.08 -10.48
C PRO A 260 14.94 -7.17 -11.71
N THR A 261 16.19 -6.96 -12.13
CA THR A 261 16.50 -6.15 -13.33
C THR A 261 16.09 -6.88 -14.61
N ASN A 262 16.19 -8.21 -14.58
CA ASN A 262 15.72 -9.06 -15.66
C ASN A 262 14.28 -9.50 -15.37
N LEU A 263 13.33 -9.09 -16.21
CA LEU A 263 11.95 -9.59 -16.21
C LEU A 263 11.86 -11.04 -16.74
N SER A 264 12.80 -11.92 -16.32
CA SER A 264 12.73 -13.34 -16.61
C SER A 264 11.53 -13.93 -15.88
N PRO A 265 10.75 -14.84 -16.49
CA PRO A 265 9.63 -15.51 -15.81
C PRO A 265 10.08 -16.48 -14.72
N SER A 266 11.38 -16.71 -14.56
CA SER A 266 11.93 -17.57 -13.51
C SER A 266 12.37 -16.76 -12.28
N PRO A 267 12.20 -17.29 -11.07
CA PRO A 267 12.80 -16.72 -9.87
C PRO A 267 14.32 -16.55 -10.01
N GLN A 268 14.88 -15.50 -9.43
CA GLN A 268 16.30 -15.15 -9.52
C GLN A 268 16.94 -15.10 -8.13
N GLU A 269 18.18 -15.58 -8.02
CA GLU A 269 18.97 -15.41 -6.80
C GLU A 269 19.58 -14.01 -6.80
N VAL A 270 19.14 -13.14 -5.88
CA VAL A 270 19.68 -11.80 -5.70
C VAL A 270 20.58 -11.79 -4.48
N ARG A 271 21.80 -11.24 -4.63
CA ARG A 271 22.78 -11.08 -3.54
C ARG A 271 22.97 -9.62 -3.18
N VAL A 272 22.83 -9.30 -1.91
CA VAL A 272 22.89 -7.92 -1.40
C VAL A 272 23.78 -7.87 -0.16
N ALA A 273 24.67 -6.86 -0.06
CA ALA A 273 25.40 -6.63 1.17
C ALA A 273 24.48 -6.00 2.22
N VAL A 274 24.57 -6.47 3.47
CA VAL A 274 23.72 -6.01 4.58
C VAL A 274 23.90 -4.51 4.85
N ARG A 275 25.14 -4.03 4.72
CA ARG A 275 25.45 -2.60 4.81
C ARG A 275 24.67 -1.75 3.79
N ASP A 276 24.42 -2.29 2.59
CA ASP A 276 23.73 -1.55 1.53
C ASP A 276 22.23 -1.53 1.85
N LEU A 277 21.65 -2.62 2.37
CA LEU A 277 20.27 -2.63 2.89
C LEU A 277 20.07 -1.61 4.03
N ALA A 278 21.02 -1.54 4.97
CA ALA A 278 20.99 -0.58 6.07
C ALA A 278 21.19 0.88 5.62
N ALA A 279 21.80 1.10 4.45
CA ALA A 279 21.96 2.43 3.89
C ALA A 279 20.68 2.96 3.23
N ILE A 280 19.91 2.10 2.56
CA ILE A 280 18.67 2.52 1.86
C ILE A 280 17.52 2.70 2.85
N ALA A 281 17.40 1.79 3.82
CA ALA A 281 16.48 1.95 4.94
C ALA A 281 17.31 2.49 6.09
N PRO A 282 17.25 3.80 6.41
CA PRO A 282 18.14 4.46 7.37
C PRO A 282 17.96 3.90 8.79
N THR A 283 18.50 2.71 9.00
CA THR A 283 18.28 1.83 10.14
C THR A 283 19.64 1.53 10.76
N ALA A 284 19.68 1.53 12.09
CA ALA A 284 20.92 1.23 12.79
C ALA A 284 21.26 -0.26 12.67
N LEU A 285 22.55 -0.55 12.45
CA LEU A 285 23.11 -1.89 12.60
C LEU A 285 23.33 -2.20 14.09
N PRO A 286 23.17 -3.46 14.52
CA PRO A 286 22.90 -4.66 13.72
C PRO A 286 21.45 -4.79 13.25
N LEU A 287 21.25 -5.49 12.13
CA LEU A 287 19.97 -5.62 11.45
C LEU A 287 19.51 -7.07 11.45
N CYS A 288 18.21 -7.28 11.66
CA CYS A 288 17.56 -8.54 11.39
C CYS A 288 16.67 -8.43 10.16
N LEU A 289 16.77 -9.40 9.26
CA LEU A 289 15.83 -9.54 8.15
C LEU A 289 14.72 -10.50 8.57
N TYR A 290 13.48 -10.03 8.46
CA TYR A 290 12.29 -10.81 8.75
C TYR A 290 11.43 -10.94 7.49
N SER A 291 11.03 -12.17 7.19
CA SER A 291 10.03 -12.46 6.15
C SER A 291 8.84 -13.18 6.78
N GLU A 292 7.67 -12.53 6.73
CA GLU A 292 6.42 -13.11 7.23
C GLU A 292 5.99 -14.31 6.39
N GLN A 293 6.12 -14.21 5.06
CA GLN A 293 5.71 -15.26 4.13
C GLN A 293 6.44 -16.60 4.38
N HIS A 294 7.72 -16.51 4.72
CA HIS A 294 8.56 -17.68 4.94
C HIS A 294 8.78 -17.99 6.43
N GLN A 295 8.23 -17.18 7.33
CA GLN A 295 8.42 -17.28 8.79
C GLN A 295 9.89 -17.46 9.18
N PHE A 296 10.79 -16.72 8.53
CA PHE A 296 12.20 -16.72 8.89
C PHE A 296 12.62 -15.36 9.42
N ALA A 297 13.54 -15.41 10.37
CA ALA A 297 14.30 -14.26 10.79
C ALA A 297 15.78 -14.64 10.79
N LYS A 298 16.65 -13.74 10.33
CA LYS A 298 18.09 -13.94 10.40
C LYS A 298 18.78 -12.65 10.79
N PHE A 299 19.68 -12.76 11.75
CA PHE A 299 20.45 -11.65 12.29
C PHE A 299 21.74 -11.55 11.49
N PHE A 300 22.10 -10.34 11.10
CA PHE A 300 23.25 -10.10 10.27
C PHE A 300 24.18 -9.07 10.90
N ALA A 301 25.48 -9.35 10.78
CA ALA A 301 26.52 -8.37 11.03
C ALA A 301 26.68 -7.42 9.82
N ALA A 302 27.32 -6.27 10.04
CA ALA A 302 27.50 -5.23 9.02
C ALA A 302 28.17 -5.73 7.72
N ASP A 303 29.14 -6.64 7.84
CA ASP A 303 29.99 -7.10 6.74
C ASP A 303 29.45 -8.34 6.01
N GLU A 304 28.24 -8.80 6.38
CA GLU A 304 27.65 -9.98 5.77
C GLU A 304 26.89 -9.64 4.46
N SER A 305 26.69 -10.67 3.64
CA SER A 305 25.83 -10.59 2.47
C SER A 305 24.71 -11.59 2.59
N VAL A 306 23.58 -11.28 1.97
CA VAL A 306 22.37 -12.11 1.99
C VAL A 306 22.00 -12.44 0.56
N SER A 307 21.69 -13.72 0.32
CA SER A 307 21.08 -14.17 -0.91
C SER A 307 19.59 -14.45 -0.69
N PHE A 308 18.78 -14.02 -1.65
CA PHE A 308 17.33 -14.26 -1.67
C PHE A 308 16.96 -14.85 -3.01
N ILE A 309 15.96 -15.72 -3.03
CA ILE A 309 15.29 -16.10 -4.28
C ILE A 309 14.10 -15.16 -4.42
N VAL A 310 14.11 -14.34 -5.46
CA VAL A 310 13.11 -13.31 -5.73
C VAL A 310 12.31 -13.72 -6.96
N ASP A 311 10.99 -13.67 -6.85
CA ASP A 311 10.10 -13.96 -7.96
C ASP A 311 10.19 -12.86 -9.05
N PRO A 312 9.72 -13.12 -10.28
CA PRO A 312 9.73 -12.13 -11.36
C PRO A 312 9.02 -10.81 -11.02
N THR A 313 8.06 -10.86 -10.11
CA THR A 313 7.30 -9.71 -9.59
C THR A 313 8.04 -8.95 -8.50
N GLY A 314 9.22 -9.41 -8.10
CA GLY A 314 9.95 -8.90 -6.96
C GLY A 314 9.61 -9.62 -5.65
N GLY A 315 10.12 -9.07 -4.56
CA GLY A 315 9.87 -9.57 -3.21
C GLY A 315 10.02 -8.46 -2.17
N SER A 316 9.34 -8.61 -1.04
CA SER A 316 9.43 -7.68 0.08
C SER A 316 10.09 -8.33 1.30
N LEU A 317 10.89 -7.55 2.01
CA LEU A 317 11.59 -7.94 3.22
C LEU A 317 11.35 -6.87 4.28
N THR A 318 11.11 -7.31 5.52
CA THR A 318 11.03 -6.40 6.66
C THR A 318 12.41 -6.27 7.29
N LEU A 319 12.89 -5.04 7.38
CA LEU A 319 14.17 -4.66 7.97
C LEU A 319 13.92 -4.25 9.43
N VAL A 320 14.43 -5.06 10.36
CA VAL A 320 14.20 -4.89 11.79
C VAL A 320 15.50 -4.42 12.45
N PRO A 321 15.63 -3.12 12.79
CA PRO A 321 16.78 -2.65 13.55
C PRO A 321 16.76 -3.31 14.93
N MET A 322 17.91 -3.85 15.34
CA MET A 322 18.02 -4.61 16.58
C MET A 322 18.77 -3.80 17.64
N SER A 323 18.09 -3.47 18.72
CA SER A 323 18.70 -2.87 19.92
C SER A 323 19.31 -3.98 20.77
N ARG A 324 20.59 -3.83 21.13
CA ARG A 324 21.27 -4.75 22.03
C ARG A 324 20.94 -4.39 23.48
N HIS A 325 20.50 -5.36 24.26
CA HIS A 325 20.33 -5.23 25.70
C HIS A 325 21.08 -6.33 26.41
N SER A 326 22.07 -5.95 27.20
CA SER A 326 23.06 -6.83 27.81
C SER A 326 23.86 -7.65 26.76
N GLU A 327 24.72 -8.55 27.23
CA GLU A 327 25.40 -9.50 26.34
C GLU A 327 24.48 -10.62 25.83
N ALA A 328 23.29 -10.77 26.40
CA ALA A 328 22.44 -11.94 26.17
C ALA A 328 21.37 -11.75 25.08
N TRP A 329 20.94 -10.51 24.81
CA TRP A 329 19.72 -10.27 24.01
C TRP A 329 19.83 -9.13 23.02
N HIS A 330 19.17 -9.32 21.87
CA HIS A 330 18.83 -8.25 20.94
C HIS A 330 17.31 -8.25 20.74
N ALA A 331 16.70 -7.07 20.65
CA ALA A 331 15.28 -6.93 20.37
C ALA A 331 15.02 -5.85 19.32
N GLY A 332 14.02 -6.06 18.48
CA GLY A 332 13.57 -5.10 17.48
C GLY A 332 12.07 -5.21 17.24
N ILE A 333 11.42 -4.12 16.86
CA ILE A 333 9.99 -4.12 16.55
C ILE A 333 9.81 -4.36 15.05
N VAL A 334 9.02 -5.39 14.70
CA VAL A 334 8.70 -5.76 13.32
C VAL A 334 7.57 -4.89 12.76
N SER A 335 6.57 -4.57 13.59
CA SER A 335 5.44 -3.73 13.19
C SER A 335 5.87 -2.29 12.88
N PRO A 336 5.16 -1.56 12.01
CA PRO A 336 5.38 -0.13 11.80
C PRO A 336 5.37 0.61 13.14
N HIS A 337 6.42 1.37 13.42
CA HIS A 337 6.58 2.12 14.66
C HIS A 337 7.38 3.39 14.41
N TYR A 338 7.23 4.36 15.31
CA TYR A 338 8.07 5.55 15.33
C TYR A 338 9.02 5.41 16.52
N SER A 339 10.32 5.34 16.24
CA SER A 339 11.33 5.45 17.28
C SER A 339 11.18 6.83 17.91
N SER A 340 10.73 6.88 19.16
CA SER A 340 10.86 8.10 19.94
C SER A 340 12.35 8.29 20.14
N PRO A 341 12.99 9.36 19.63
CA PRO A 341 14.37 9.63 19.99
C PRO A 341 14.43 9.64 21.52
N THR A 342 15.28 8.79 22.08
CA THR A 342 15.60 8.82 23.51
C THR A 342 16.09 10.23 23.83
N ASP A 343 15.37 10.92 24.69
CA ASP A 343 15.79 12.15 25.36
C ASP A 343 16.40 13.25 24.48
N THR A 344 15.59 13.83 23.59
CA THR A 344 15.47 15.28 23.70
C THR A 344 14.44 15.54 24.78
N LEU A 345 14.87 15.53 26.05
CA LEU A 345 14.13 16.21 27.11
C LEU A 345 13.62 17.52 26.51
N PRO A 346 12.32 17.85 26.61
CA PRO A 346 11.82 19.12 26.09
C PRO A 346 12.75 20.18 26.66
N THR A 347 13.45 20.89 25.78
CA THR A 347 14.34 21.97 26.22
C THR A 347 13.49 22.83 27.15
N PRO A 348 13.91 23.03 28.42
CA PRO A 348 13.10 23.76 29.37
C PRO A 348 12.71 25.08 28.69
N PRO A 349 11.43 25.49 28.79
CA PRO A 349 10.96 26.68 28.11
C PRO A 349 11.93 27.82 28.39
N PRO A 350 12.33 28.62 27.38
CA PRO A 350 13.32 29.65 27.56
C PRO A 350 12.92 30.49 28.78
N SER A 351 13.84 30.59 29.76
CA SER A 351 13.59 31.29 31.01
C SER A 351 12.88 32.61 30.71
N PRO A 352 11.75 32.92 31.36
CA PRO A 352 10.97 34.10 31.03
C PRO A 352 11.90 35.31 31.03
N ARG A 353 12.04 35.96 29.86
CA ARG A 353 12.85 37.17 29.74
C ARG A 353 12.29 38.16 30.76
N LEU A 354 13.05 38.39 31.84
CA LEU A 354 12.72 39.42 32.82
C LEU A 354 12.61 40.72 32.04
N ARG A 355 11.38 41.17 31.78
CA ARG A 355 11.15 42.49 31.21
C ARG A 355 11.83 43.47 32.16
N PRO A 356 12.68 44.39 31.65
CA PRO A 356 13.21 45.46 32.48
C PRO A 356 12.02 46.11 33.18
N LEU A 357 12.05 46.14 34.51
CA LEU A 357 11.07 46.86 35.32
C LEU A 357 11.10 48.32 34.87
N THR A 358 10.17 48.69 34.00
CA THR A 358 9.92 50.08 33.66
C THR A 358 9.43 50.74 34.94
N HIS A 359 10.27 51.61 35.49
CA HIS A 359 9.91 52.49 36.59
C HIS A 359 8.55 53.13 36.31
N ARG A 360 7.54 52.72 37.09
CA ARG A 360 6.25 53.41 37.18
C ARG A 360 6.52 54.85 37.59
N ARG A 361 6.35 55.78 36.65
CA ARG A 361 6.00 57.16 36.99
C ARG A 361 4.51 57.21 37.30
N PRO A 362 4.10 57.79 38.44
CA PRO A 362 2.69 58.02 38.73
C PRO A 362 2.23 59.24 37.93
N SER A 363 1.26 59.04 37.05
CA SER A 363 0.56 60.14 36.38
C SER A 363 -0.93 59.98 36.65
N ASN A 364 -1.39 60.78 37.60
CA ASN A 364 -2.79 61.05 37.87
C ASN A 364 -3.43 61.73 36.66
N SER A 365 -4.50 61.16 36.11
CA SER A 365 -5.69 61.94 35.70
C SER A 365 -6.82 60.99 35.27
N PRO A 366 -8.08 61.27 35.66
CA PRO A 366 -9.25 60.51 35.25
C PRO A 366 -9.79 61.07 33.92
N ASP A 367 -10.35 60.20 33.08
CA ASP A 367 -11.56 60.59 32.36
C ASP A 367 -12.37 59.35 31.90
N PRO A 368 -13.71 59.38 32.03
CA PRO A 368 -14.59 58.30 31.64
C PRO A 368 -15.19 58.59 30.26
N SER A 369 -15.23 57.57 29.39
CA SER A 369 -16.21 57.58 28.29
C SER A 369 -16.62 56.15 27.94
N PHE A 370 -17.86 55.89 28.34
CA PHE A 370 -18.75 54.83 27.88
C PHE A 370 -18.99 54.97 26.36
N LEU A 371 -18.73 53.90 25.61
CA LEU A 371 -19.38 53.54 24.34
C LEU A 371 -19.30 52.01 24.27
N ASP A 372 -20.34 51.26 24.64
CA ASP A 372 -21.56 51.00 23.87
C ASP A 372 -21.28 50.24 22.56
N LEU A 373 -21.28 48.90 22.66
CA LEU A 373 -21.28 47.97 21.53
C LEU A 373 -22.20 46.80 21.86
N SER A 374 -23.50 47.04 21.74
CA SER A 374 -24.51 45.99 21.58
C SER A 374 -24.52 45.51 20.12
N ALA A 375 -24.04 44.30 19.87
CA ALA A 375 -24.30 43.57 18.64
C ALA A 375 -24.97 42.23 19.00
N PRO A 376 -26.16 41.90 18.45
CA PRO A 376 -26.81 40.63 18.70
C PRO A 376 -26.14 39.52 17.89
N VAL A 377 -25.56 38.55 18.59
CA VAL A 377 -25.08 37.29 18.01
C VAL A 377 -26.30 36.43 17.66
N ALA A 378 -26.52 36.21 16.38
CA ALA A 378 -27.51 35.27 15.88
C ALA A 378 -27.05 33.84 16.21
N VAL A 379 -27.83 33.16 17.06
CA VAL A 379 -27.66 31.74 17.39
C VAL A 379 -28.28 30.91 16.25
N PRO A 380 -27.52 30.04 15.55
CA PRO A 380 -28.10 29.14 14.58
C PRO A 380 -28.92 28.05 15.28
N GLU A 381 -30.17 27.94 14.86
CA GLU A 381 -31.17 26.96 15.30
C GLU A 381 -30.74 25.54 14.85
N PHE A 382 -30.32 24.72 15.81
CA PHE A 382 -29.99 23.32 15.59
C PHE A 382 -31.28 22.51 15.38
N THR A 383 -31.49 22.04 14.15
CA THR A 383 -32.52 21.05 13.85
C THR A 383 -32.04 19.66 14.30
N PRO A 384 -32.86 18.88 15.03
CA PRO A 384 -32.46 17.55 15.48
C PRO A 384 -32.42 16.55 14.32
N PRO A 385 -31.40 15.69 14.23
CA PRO A 385 -31.30 14.69 13.17
C PRO A 385 -32.41 13.65 13.31
N LYS A 386 -33.05 13.32 12.17
CA LYS A 386 -34.02 12.23 12.04
C LYS A 386 -33.43 10.93 12.58
N ALA A 387 -34.18 10.29 13.47
CA ALA A 387 -33.84 9.01 14.07
C ALA A 387 -33.55 7.96 12.99
N VAL A 388 -32.28 7.60 12.85
CA VAL A 388 -31.84 6.46 12.04
C VAL A 388 -32.34 5.19 12.73
N MET A 389 -33.27 4.51 12.05
CA MET A 389 -33.87 3.27 12.50
C MET A 389 -32.78 2.18 12.51
N ARG A 390 -32.22 1.89 13.69
CA ARG A 390 -31.23 0.82 13.85
C ARG A 390 -31.93 -0.52 13.60
N PRO A 391 -31.41 -1.37 12.69
CA PRO A 391 -31.93 -2.71 12.51
C PRO A 391 -31.73 -3.49 13.81
N ARG A 392 -32.81 -4.08 14.34
CA ARG A 392 -32.74 -4.95 15.51
C ARG A 392 -31.93 -6.18 15.14
N PRO A 393 -30.87 -6.54 15.90
CA PRO A 393 -30.10 -7.74 15.63
C PRO A 393 -31.02 -8.96 15.73
N ASN A 394 -30.93 -9.84 14.74
CA ASN A 394 -31.75 -11.03 14.65
C ASN A 394 -31.30 -12.02 15.75
N LEU A 395 -32.10 -12.11 16.83
CA LEU A 395 -31.78 -12.84 18.06
C LEU A 395 -31.47 -14.33 17.82
N LEU A 396 -32.00 -14.90 16.73
CA LEU A 396 -31.70 -16.26 16.27
C LEU A 396 -30.23 -16.46 15.87
N ILE A 397 -29.61 -15.45 15.25
CA ILE A 397 -28.20 -15.53 14.84
C ILE A 397 -27.30 -15.51 16.08
N LEU A 398 -27.62 -14.66 17.06
CA LEU A 398 -26.87 -14.59 18.31
C LEU A 398 -26.95 -15.90 19.12
N LEU A 399 -28.13 -16.56 19.10
CA LEU A 399 -28.31 -17.87 19.72
C LEU A 399 -27.51 -18.96 18.99
N GLY A 400 -27.44 -18.91 17.66
CA GLY A 400 -26.60 -19.83 16.88
C GLY A 400 -25.12 -19.75 17.23
N TYR A 401 -24.58 -18.53 17.34
CA TYR A 401 -23.17 -18.31 17.71
C TYR A 401 -22.83 -18.79 19.12
N THR A 402 -23.74 -18.60 20.08
CA THR A 402 -23.51 -19.05 21.47
C THR A 402 -23.48 -20.57 21.59
N ILE A 403 -24.34 -21.28 20.84
CA ILE A 403 -24.33 -22.76 20.80
C ILE A 403 -23.03 -23.28 20.17
N LEU A 404 -22.58 -22.68 19.06
CA LEU A 404 -21.31 -23.06 18.42
C LEU A 404 -20.09 -22.80 19.31
N ALA A 405 -20.06 -21.66 20.00
CA ALA A 405 -18.99 -21.33 20.93
C ALA A 405 -18.91 -22.31 22.12
N LEU A 406 -20.06 -22.68 22.68
CA LEU A 406 -20.14 -23.71 23.74
C LEU A 406 -19.69 -25.08 23.24
N GLY A 407 -20.08 -25.46 22.02
CA GLY A 407 -19.64 -26.71 21.39
C GLY A 407 -18.13 -26.77 21.21
N ALA A 408 -17.52 -25.70 20.67
CA ALA A 408 -16.07 -25.61 20.49
C ALA A 408 -15.31 -25.66 21.82
N TRP A 409 -15.84 -24.99 22.86
CA TRP A 409 -15.26 -25.03 24.20
C TRP A 409 -15.31 -26.45 24.80
N PHE A 410 -16.42 -27.17 24.63
CA PHE A 410 -16.57 -28.53 25.14
C PHE A 410 -15.63 -29.53 24.44
N VAL A 411 -15.42 -29.39 23.13
CA VAL A 411 -14.44 -30.18 22.37
C VAL A 411 -13.03 -29.90 22.90
N ARG A 412 -12.67 -28.63 23.12
CA ARG A 412 -11.36 -28.28 23.68
C ARG A 412 -11.15 -28.88 25.08
N LEU A 413 -12.20 -28.92 25.91
CA LEU A 413 -12.12 -29.50 27.25
C LEU A 413 -11.95 -31.02 27.22
N LEU A 414 -12.61 -31.72 26.30
CA LEU A 414 -12.50 -33.18 26.15
C LEU A 414 -11.14 -33.63 25.59
N PHE A 415 -10.56 -32.85 24.66
CA PHE A 415 -9.30 -33.24 24.00
C PHE A 415 -8.04 -32.64 24.63
N CYS A 416 -8.15 -31.60 25.47
CA CYS A 416 -7.01 -30.97 26.12
C CYS A 416 -6.87 -31.31 27.62
N LEU A 417 -7.49 -32.38 28.11
CA LEU A 417 -7.22 -32.86 29.48
C LEU A 417 -5.72 -33.20 29.61
N PRO A 418 -4.97 -32.51 30.48
CA PRO A 418 -3.53 -32.67 30.57
C PRO A 418 -3.20 -34.10 31.01
N ARG A 419 -2.48 -34.83 30.17
CA ARG A 419 -1.84 -36.09 30.57
C ARG A 419 -0.88 -35.78 31.72
N ARG A 420 -1.20 -36.28 32.92
CA ARG A 420 -0.37 -36.14 34.12
C ARG A 420 1.09 -36.50 33.79
N PRO A 421 2.06 -35.60 34.00
CA PRO A 421 3.46 -35.94 33.83
C PRO A 421 3.86 -36.99 34.87
N LYS A 422 4.52 -38.05 34.40
CA LYS A 422 5.15 -39.06 35.26
C LYS A 422 6.30 -38.39 36.00
N ALA A 423 6.26 -38.44 37.33
CA ALA A 423 7.32 -37.94 38.19
C ALA A 423 8.63 -38.72 37.94
N LEU A 424 9.70 -37.98 37.64
CA LEU A 424 11.09 -38.49 37.63
C LEU A 424 11.75 -38.23 39.00
N PRO A 425 12.68 -39.11 39.41
CA PRO A 425 13.23 -39.12 40.77
C PRO A 425 14.33 -38.08 40.96
N ALA A 426 14.39 -37.55 42.18
CA ALA A 426 15.35 -36.53 42.61
C ALA A 426 16.81 -37.05 42.66
N PRO A 427 17.81 -36.24 42.27
CA PRO A 427 19.22 -36.56 42.45
C PRO A 427 19.72 -36.27 43.89
N PRO A 428 20.83 -36.90 44.32
CA PRO A 428 21.27 -36.94 45.71
C PRO A 428 21.93 -35.64 46.18
N ARG A 429 21.66 -35.29 47.45
CA ARG A 429 22.27 -34.20 48.20
C ARG A 429 23.76 -34.44 48.44
N SER A 430 24.59 -33.53 47.93
CA SER A 430 25.99 -33.36 48.32
C SER A 430 26.07 -32.47 49.55
N SER A 431 26.58 -33.01 50.65
CA SER A 431 26.88 -32.31 51.89
C SER A 431 28.22 -31.59 51.80
N ARG A 432 28.21 -30.25 51.84
CA ARG A 432 29.37 -29.44 52.23
C ARG A 432 28.96 -28.47 53.33
N ILE A 433 29.63 -28.64 54.46
CA ILE A 433 29.73 -27.72 55.60
C ILE A 433 30.37 -26.41 55.10
N PRO A 434 29.96 -25.27 55.65
CA PRO A 434 30.97 -24.29 56.03
C PRO A 434 30.75 -23.71 57.43
N ASP A 435 31.88 -23.25 57.95
CA ASP A 435 32.13 -22.86 59.31
C ASP A 435 31.42 -21.58 59.76
N GLU A 436 31.10 -21.60 61.06
CA GLU A 436 30.79 -20.48 61.92
C GLU A 436 31.92 -19.45 61.91
N GLN A 437 31.72 -18.30 61.26
CA GLN A 437 32.35 -17.04 61.69
C GLN A 437 31.39 -15.88 61.45
N THR A 438 30.87 -15.35 62.56
CA THR A 438 30.15 -14.09 62.67
C THR A 438 31.14 -12.92 62.60
N PRO A 439 30.91 -11.92 61.73
CA PRO A 439 31.31 -10.57 62.07
C PRO A 439 30.15 -9.56 61.91
N LEU A 440 29.89 -8.90 63.04
CA LEU A 440 29.64 -7.46 63.21
C LEU A 440 28.90 -6.69 62.10
N LEU A 441 27.72 -6.20 62.49
CA LEU A 441 26.94 -5.11 61.91
C LEU A 441 27.80 -4.02 61.25
N SER A 442 27.82 -4.04 59.92
CA SER A 442 28.24 -2.92 59.07
C SER A 442 27.01 -2.11 58.67
N ASP A 443 27.15 -0.78 58.72
CA ASP A 443 26.14 0.21 58.40
C ASP A 443 25.37 -0.09 57.10
N SER A 444 24.04 0.00 57.17
CA SER A 444 23.15 -0.19 56.04
C SER A 444 23.37 0.92 55.01
N GLU A 445 24.09 0.61 53.93
CA GLU A 445 24.03 1.42 52.72
C GLU A 445 22.56 1.50 52.24
N PRO A 446 22.06 2.70 51.88
CA PRO A 446 20.72 2.82 51.33
C PRO A 446 20.61 1.97 50.06
N PRO A 447 19.45 1.32 49.81
CA PRO A 447 19.26 0.47 48.64
C PRO A 447 19.55 1.29 47.38
N THR A 448 20.66 0.97 46.71
CA THR A 448 20.99 1.57 45.43
C THR A 448 19.96 1.04 44.44
N VAL A 449 19.00 1.89 44.07
CA VAL A 449 18.01 1.59 43.04
C VAL A 449 18.78 1.48 41.73
N LEU A 450 19.09 0.25 41.31
CA LEU A 450 19.59 -0.04 39.98
C LEU A 450 18.49 0.35 39.00
N VAL A 451 18.67 1.50 38.34
CA VAL A 451 17.87 1.90 37.20
C VAL A 451 18.28 0.99 36.05
N VAL A 452 17.50 -0.06 35.80
CA VAL A 452 17.68 -0.92 34.62
C VAL A 452 17.21 -0.11 33.42
N GLU A 453 18.15 0.23 32.53
CA GLU A 453 17.81 0.90 31.28
C GLU A 453 17.00 -0.06 30.40
N PRO A 454 15.86 0.38 29.85
CA PRO A 454 15.04 -0.48 29.00
C PRO A 454 15.78 -0.85 27.71
N VAL A 455 15.65 -2.12 27.30
CA VAL A 455 16.11 -2.68 26.02
C VAL A 455 15.69 -1.82 24.84
N LEU A 456 14.41 -1.45 24.83
CA LEU A 456 13.77 -0.81 23.69
C LEU A 456 12.61 0.05 24.17
N ARG A 457 12.51 1.26 23.60
CA ARG A 457 11.43 2.20 23.85
C ARG A 457 10.94 2.78 22.53
N ALA A 458 9.67 2.60 22.22
CA ALA A 458 9.09 3.11 20.97
C ALA A 458 7.60 3.42 21.11
N ASN A 459 7.10 4.37 20.31
CA ASN A 459 5.67 4.56 20.16
C ASN A 459 5.14 3.62 19.09
N VAL A 460 4.18 2.78 19.46
CA VAL A 460 3.56 1.80 18.56
C VAL A 460 2.09 2.19 18.29
N PRO A 461 1.59 2.01 17.05
CA PRO A 461 0.20 2.29 16.72
C PRO A 461 -0.75 1.24 17.32
N ALA A 462 -2.04 1.51 17.24
CA ALA A 462 -3.07 0.50 17.49
C ALA A 462 -2.96 -0.63 16.45
N GLY A 463 -3.29 -1.86 16.85
CA GLY A 463 -3.27 -3.04 16.00
C GLY A 463 -2.42 -4.16 16.58
N LYS A 464 -1.96 -5.04 15.70
CA LYS A 464 -1.08 -6.16 16.01
C LYS A 464 0.37 -5.67 16.11
N ILE A 465 1.00 -5.91 17.25
CA ILE A 465 2.38 -5.53 17.54
C ILE A 465 3.19 -6.81 17.61
N SER A 466 4.25 -6.87 16.80
CA SER A 466 5.18 -8.00 16.76
C SER A 466 6.59 -7.51 17.11
N ILE A 467 7.21 -8.12 18.12
CA ILE A 467 8.57 -7.85 18.59
C ILE A 467 9.41 -9.09 18.33
N LEU A 468 10.56 -8.91 17.70
CA LEU A 468 11.51 -9.97 17.44
C LEU A 468 12.63 -9.92 18.47
N PHE A 469 12.87 -11.02 19.16
CA PHE A 469 14.01 -11.22 20.06
C PHE A 469 15.00 -12.19 19.45
N TYR A 470 16.29 -11.96 19.71
CA TYR A 470 17.39 -12.86 19.37
C TYR A 470 18.28 -13.05 20.60
N GLY A 471 18.43 -14.29 21.07
CA GLY A 471 19.22 -14.63 22.25
C GLY A 471 19.11 -16.11 22.63
N ASN A 472 20.05 -16.59 23.47
CA ASN A 472 20.19 -18.02 23.77
C ASN A 472 19.13 -18.58 24.73
N GLU A 473 18.48 -17.72 25.50
CA GLU A 473 17.43 -18.10 26.44
C GLU A 473 16.06 -17.80 25.83
N THR A 474 14.98 -18.13 26.52
CA THR A 474 13.61 -17.74 26.14
C THR A 474 13.23 -16.42 26.83
N PRO A 475 12.58 -15.44 26.17
CA PRO A 475 12.39 -14.10 26.73
C PRO A 475 11.24 -14.02 27.77
N PHE A 476 10.92 -15.11 28.48
CA PHE A 476 9.85 -15.17 29.47
C PHE A 476 10.04 -14.19 30.63
N HIS A 477 11.28 -13.81 30.92
CA HIS A 477 11.64 -12.91 32.02
C HIS A 477 11.75 -11.44 31.61
N VAL A 478 11.78 -11.15 30.31
CA VAL A 478 11.87 -9.78 29.79
C VAL A 478 10.52 -9.10 30.05
N PRO A 479 10.40 -8.05 30.88
CA PRO A 479 9.15 -7.33 31.03
C PRO A 479 8.83 -6.56 29.75
N ILE A 480 7.60 -6.73 29.23
CA ILE A 480 7.09 -5.92 28.11
C ILE A 480 5.89 -5.15 28.63
N GLN A 481 5.99 -3.83 28.60
CA GLN A 481 4.98 -2.91 29.08
C GLN A 481 4.50 -2.00 27.95
N LEU A 482 3.19 -1.78 27.87
CA LEU A 482 2.57 -0.78 27.02
C LEU A 482 1.85 0.24 27.91
N GLU A 483 2.23 1.51 27.84
CA GLU A 483 1.73 2.56 28.74
C GLU A 483 1.90 2.19 30.22
N GLY A 484 3.04 1.57 30.56
CA GLY A 484 3.37 1.12 31.92
C GLY A 484 2.63 -0.15 32.39
N ASN A 485 1.75 -0.73 31.58
CA ASN A 485 1.03 -1.96 31.92
C ASN A 485 1.66 -3.17 31.22
N ASN A 486 1.85 -4.26 31.97
CA ASN A 486 2.32 -5.52 31.37
C ASN A 486 1.31 -6.02 30.33
N VAL A 487 1.79 -6.40 29.14
CA VAL A 487 0.96 -6.96 28.08
C VAL A 487 0.94 -8.48 28.14
N ASP A 488 -0.25 -9.05 27.94
CA ASP A 488 -0.39 -10.48 27.67
C ASP A 488 0.14 -10.78 26.27
N ARG A 489 0.97 -11.81 26.15
CA ARG A 489 1.84 -12.01 25.00
C ARG A 489 1.84 -13.46 24.54
N ASN A 490 1.83 -13.64 23.22
CA ASN A 490 2.08 -14.92 22.59
C ASN A 490 3.52 -14.97 22.13
N ILE A 491 4.29 -15.95 22.61
CA ILE A 491 5.69 -16.14 22.24
C ILE A 491 5.77 -17.33 21.29
N HIS A 492 6.30 -17.09 20.11
CA HIS A 492 6.57 -18.10 19.09
C HIS A 492 8.08 -18.29 18.95
N GLU A 493 8.55 -19.50 19.22
CA GLU A 493 9.94 -19.87 18.98
C GLU A 493 10.16 -20.07 17.47
N MET A 494 11.22 -19.46 16.95
CA MET A 494 11.64 -19.53 15.56
C MET A 494 13.03 -20.18 15.44
N PRO A 495 13.39 -20.74 14.28
CA PRO A 495 14.71 -21.33 14.07
C PRO A 495 15.84 -20.31 14.33
N GLY A 496 16.95 -20.75 14.92
CA GLY A 496 18.15 -19.91 15.10
C GLY A 496 18.12 -18.99 16.32
N SER A 497 17.46 -19.40 17.41
CA SER A 497 17.39 -18.63 18.67
C SER A 497 16.63 -17.31 18.55
N PHE A 498 15.63 -17.29 17.66
CA PHE A 498 14.71 -16.17 17.51
C PHE A 498 13.39 -16.45 18.23
N TYR A 499 12.79 -15.40 18.77
CA TYR A 499 11.46 -15.45 19.37
C TYR A 499 10.62 -14.30 18.86
N LEU A 500 9.48 -14.62 18.24
CA LEU A 500 8.49 -13.64 17.82
C LEU A 500 7.44 -13.49 18.91
N VAL A 501 7.36 -12.30 19.49
CA VAL A 501 6.40 -11.96 20.54
C VAL A 501 5.30 -11.10 19.94
N GLU A 502 4.07 -11.59 19.99
CA GLU A 502 2.91 -10.92 19.40
C GLU A 502 1.87 -10.57 20.47
N PHE A 503 1.31 -9.38 20.36
CA PHE A 503 0.15 -8.93 21.14
C PHE A 503 -0.65 -7.90 20.34
N SER A 504 -1.82 -7.51 20.84
CA SER A 504 -2.67 -6.51 20.18
C SER A 504 -3.01 -5.37 21.12
N SER A 505 -2.92 -4.14 20.62
CA SER A 505 -3.35 -2.94 21.34
C SER A 505 -4.47 -2.23 20.60
N LYS A 506 -5.52 -1.81 21.30
CA LYS A 506 -6.61 -1.03 20.70
C LYS A 506 -6.25 0.43 20.46
N SER A 507 -5.34 0.97 21.27
CA SER A 507 -4.99 2.39 21.27
C SER A 507 -3.56 2.67 20.80
N GLY A 508 -2.72 1.64 20.70
CA GLY A 508 -1.28 1.84 20.64
C GLY A 508 -0.73 2.37 21.96
N GLY A 509 0.44 3.00 21.91
CA GLY A 509 1.05 3.70 23.04
C GLY A 509 2.58 3.57 23.11
N MET A 510 3.16 4.04 24.20
CA MET A 510 4.58 3.88 24.51
C MET A 510 4.86 2.44 24.94
N LEU A 511 5.59 1.71 24.09
CA LEU A 511 6.10 0.37 24.36
C LEU A 511 7.48 0.46 25.05
N ILE A 512 7.63 -0.27 26.15
CA ILE A 512 8.88 -0.42 26.90
C ILE A 512 9.17 -1.91 27.02
N VAL A 513 10.33 -2.33 26.54
CA VAL A 513 10.89 -3.67 26.73
C VAL A 513 12.08 -3.50 27.68
N GLY A 514 12.07 -4.19 28.83
CA GLY A 514 13.06 -4.00 29.89
C GLY A 514 13.90 -5.23 30.23
#